data_AF-A0A923DIX5-F1
#
_entry.id   AF-A0A923DIX5-F1
#
_cell.length_a   1.000
_cell.length_b   1.000
_cell.length_c   1.000
_cell.angle_alpha   90.00
_cell.angle_beta   90.00
_cell.angle_gamma   90.00
#
_symmetry.space_group_name_H-M   'P 1'
#
loop_
_entity.id
_entity.type
_entity.pdbx_description
1 polymer ?
#
loop_
_entity_poly.entity_id
_entity_poly.type
_entity_poly.pdbx_seq_one_letter_code
_entity_poly.pdbx_strand_id
1 'polypeptide(L)'
;MEIRVIQAPPDKRKAKPADESQLGFGKIFSDHFFTMSYHTGRGWHDPLIEPYRPLQLDPTAMCLHYAQEIFEGMKAYRGKGG
;
A
#
# COMPACT_ATOMS: atom_id res chain seq x y z
N MET A 1 -0.98 9.64 17.10
CA MET A 1 -1.72 9.46 15.84
C MET A 1 -2.16 8.01 15.77
N GLU A 2 -3.46 7.76 15.66
CA GLU A 2 -4.01 6.39 15.58
C GLU A 2 -4.21 6.01 14.11
N ILE A 3 -3.76 4.81 13.72
CA ILE A 3 -3.92 4.28 12.35
C ILE A 3 -5.27 3.57 12.28
N ARG A 4 -6.17 4.05 11.42
CA ARG A 4 -7.44 3.36 11.16
C ARG A 4 -7.19 2.14 10.28
N VAL A 5 -7.80 1.01 10.62
CA VAL A 5 -7.65 -0.24 9.86
C VAL A 5 -9.00 -0.75 9.38
N ILE A 6 -9.14 -0.90 8.06
CA ILE A 6 -10.28 -1.53 7.41
C ILE A 6 -9.80 -2.87 6.85
N GLN A 7 -10.17 -3.96 7.50
CA GLN A 7 -9.77 -5.29 7.06
C GLN A 7 -10.54 -5.72 5.81
N ALA A 8 -9.85 -6.42 4.91
CA ALA A 8 -10.49 -7.01 3.74
C ALA A 8 -11.38 -8.16 4.21
N PRO A 9 -12.63 -8.24 3.72
CA PRO A 9 -13.49 -9.40 3.97
C PRO A 9 -12.78 -10.70 3.59
N PRO A 10 -12.94 -11.81 4.36
CA PRO A 10 -12.24 -13.06 4.07
C PRO A 10 -12.42 -13.58 2.64
N ASP A 11 -13.60 -13.39 2.05
CA ASP A 11 -13.96 -13.78 0.67
C ASP A 11 -13.29 -12.93 -0.42
N LYS A 12 -12.73 -11.77 -0.04
CA LYS A 12 -12.01 -10.85 -0.95
C LYS A 12 -10.50 -10.95 -0.83
N ARG A 13 -9.98 -11.76 0.10
CA ARG A 13 -8.54 -11.96 0.27
C ARG A 13 -7.99 -12.88 -0.82
N LYS A 14 -6.82 -12.52 -1.34
CA LYS A 14 -6.13 -13.30 -2.36
C LYS A 14 -5.63 -14.60 -1.75
N ALA A 15 -5.65 -15.68 -2.52
CA ALA A 15 -4.96 -16.90 -2.14
C ALA A 15 -3.46 -16.60 -1.97
N LYS A 16 -2.87 -17.09 -0.88
CA LYS A 16 -1.43 -16.98 -0.69
C LYS A 16 -0.71 -17.78 -1.78
N PRO A 17 0.43 -17.30 -2.31
CA PRO A 17 1.23 -18.08 -3.24
C PRO A 17 1.56 -19.46 -2.65
N ALA A 18 1.24 -20.52 -3.37
CA ALA A 18 1.47 -21.90 -2.90
C ALA A 18 2.90 -22.38 -3.17
N ASP A 19 3.51 -21.89 -4.25
CA ASP A 19 4.90 -22.18 -4.63
C ASP A 19 5.74 -20.91 -4.49
N GLU A 20 6.53 -20.85 -3.43
CA GLU A 20 7.41 -19.70 -3.13
C GLU A 20 8.57 -19.56 -4.13
N SER A 21 8.88 -20.59 -4.93
CA SER A 21 9.89 -20.49 -5.98
C SER A 21 9.44 -19.63 -7.17
N GLN A 22 8.13 -19.36 -7.28
CA GLN A 22 7.50 -18.65 -8.40
C GLN A 22 7.00 -17.23 -8.03
N LEU A 23 7.48 -16.62 -6.95
CA LEU A 23 7.00 -15.30 -6.50
C LEU A 23 7.33 -14.15 -7.46
N GLY A 24 8.54 -14.17 -8.04
CA GLY A 24 9.06 -13.04 -8.82
C GLY A 24 9.23 -11.74 -8.02
N PHE A 25 9.68 -10.67 -8.69
CA PHE A 25 9.85 -9.34 -8.08
C PHE A 25 8.76 -8.39 -8.58
N GLY A 26 8.01 -7.75 -7.67
CA GLY A 26 7.03 -6.71 -8.00
C GLY A 26 5.77 -7.17 -8.75
N LYS A 27 5.43 -8.46 -8.70
CA LYS A 27 4.29 -9.03 -9.45
C LYS A 27 3.07 -9.36 -8.61
N ILE A 28 3.29 -9.79 -7.37
CA ILE A 28 2.24 -10.24 -6.46
C ILE A 28 2.16 -9.26 -5.28
N PHE A 29 1.00 -8.67 -5.08
CA PHE A 29 0.74 -7.67 -4.02
C PHE A 29 -0.21 -8.21 -2.96
N SER A 30 -0.02 -7.78 -1.72
CA SER A 30 -0.88 -8.13 -0.56
C SER A 30 -2.32 -7.63 -0.71
N ASP A 31 -3.15 -8.03 0.26
CA ASP A 31 -4.57 -7.65 0.31
C ASP A 31 -4.80 -6.18 0.66
N HIS A 32 -3.82 -5.55 1.33
CA HIS A 32 -3.93 -4.19 1.88
C HIS A 32 -2.80 -3.29 1.42
N PHE A 33 -3.06 -1.98 1.46
CA PHE A 33 -2.04 -0.94 1.39
C PHE A 33 -2.24 0.11 2.49
N PHE A 34 -1.24 0.97 2.69
CA PHE A 34 -1.30 2.11 3.60
C PHE A 34 -1.43 3.41 2.80
N THR A 35 -2.29 4.31 3.23
CA THR A 35 -2.41 5.67 2.71
C THR A 35 -2.44 6.69 3.84
N MET A 36 -2.02 7.91 3.53
CA MET A 36 -2.04 9.03 4.46
C MET A 36 -2.15 10.34 3.67
N SER A 37 -2.99 11.26 4.13
CA SER A 37 -3.21 12.52 3.44
C SER A 37 -2.30 13.61 3.98
N TYR A 38 -1.85 14.50 3.09
CA TYR A 38 -1.15 15.73 3.44
C TYR A 38 -1.92 16.93 2.89
N HIS A 39 -2.11 17.95 3.73
CA HIS A 39 -2.68 19.23 3.32
C HIS A 39 -1.83 20.35 3.91
N THR A 40 -1.48 21.35 3.11
CA THR A 40 -0.76 22.55 3.57
C THR A 40 -1.49 23.20 4.74
N GLY A 41 -0.75 23.54 5.80
CA GLY A 41 -1.31 24.11 7.05
C GLY A 41 -1.85 23.09 8.05
N ARG A 42 -2.28 21.89 7.61
CA ARG A 42 -2.68 20.78 8.49
C ARG A 42 -1.56 19.76 8.72
N GLY A 43 -0.69 19.58 7.72
CA GLY A 43 0.34 18.54 7.72
C GLY A 43 -0.23 17.16 7.37
N TRP A 44 0.43 16.11 7.85
CA TRP A 44 0.03 14.72 7.66
C TRP A 44 -1.13 14.33 8.59
N HIS A 45 -2.15 13.65 8.05
CA HIS A 45 -3.34 13.23 8.79
C HIS A 45 -4.06 12.06 8.09
N ASP A 46 -5.11 11.56 8.75
CA ASP A 46 -5.98 10.47 8.28
C ASP A 46 -5.24 9.19 7.83
N PRO A 47 -4.32 8.64 8.65
CA PRO A 47 -3.61 7.39 8.32
C PRO A 47 -4.58 6.20 8.23
N LEU A 48 -4.46 5.43 7.16
CA LEU A 48 -5.40 4.35 6.84
C LEU A 48 -4.68 3.12 6.28
N ILE A 49 -4.99 1.95 6.83
CA ILE A 49 -4.76 0.66 6.19
C ILE A 49 -6.10 0.15 5.67
N GLU A 50 -6.21 -0.09 4.36
CA GLU A 50 -7.44 -0.56 3.72
C GLU A 50 -7.16 -1.54 2.57
N PRO A 51 -8.17 -2.26 2.04
CA PRO A 51 -7.97 -3.19 0.95
C PRO A 51 -7.35 -2.51 -0.27
N TYR A 52 -6.41 -3.19 -0.93
CA TYR A 52 -5.74 -2.72 -2.11
C TYR A 52 -6.75 -2.39 -3.21
N ARG A 53 -6.62 -1.19 -3.80
CA ARG A 53 -7.50 -0.69 -4.85
C ARG A 53 -6.74 0.23 -5.80
N PRO A 54 -7.28 0.49 -7.01
CA PRO A 54 -6.77 1.55 -7.86
C PRO A 54 -6.76 2.90 -7.13
N LEU A 55 -5.69 3.68 -7.35
CA LEU A 55 -5.64 5.07 -6.94
C LEU A 55 -6.55 5.90 -7.87
N GLN A 56 -7.32 6.80 -7.27
CA GLN A 56 -8.08 7.81 -8.00
C GLN A 56 -7.31 9.11 -7.91
N LEU A 57 -6.93 9.65 -9.07
CA LEU A 57 -6.15 10.87 -9.19
C LEU A 57 -6.85 11.80 -10.18
N ASP A 58 -6.76 13.10 -9.93
CA ASP A 58 -7.14 14.10 -10.93
C ASP A 58 -6.23 13.95 -12.17
N PRO A 59 -6.76 14.03 -13.41
CA PRO A 59 -5.95 13.92 -14.62
C PRO A 59 -4.80 14.94 -14.71
N THR A 60 -4.86 16.03 -13.96
CA THR A 60 -3.84 17.10 -13.89
C THR A 60 -2.94 17.04 -12.65
N ALA A 61 -3.01 15.96 -11.86
CA ALA A 61 -2.16 15.78 -10.67
C ALA A 61 -0.67 15.91 -11.01
N MET A 62 0.08 16.65 -10.18
CA MET A 62 1.49 17.00 -10.45
C MET A 62 2.41 15.78 -10.62
N CYS A 63 2.16 14.67 -9.93
CA CYS A 63 2.94 13.44 -10.11
C CYS A 63 2.84 12.90 -11.55
N LEU A 64 1.72 13.10 -12.24
CA LEU A 64 1.49 12.60 -13.60
C LEU A 64 2.17 13.45 -14.69
N HIS A 65 2.39 14.75 -14.43
CA HIS A 65 2.89 15.69 -15.45
C HIS A 65 4.30 16.20 -15.16
N TYR A 66 4.67 16.28 -13.89
CA TYR A 66 5.91 16.92 -13.44
C TYR A 66 6.75 16.03 -12.51
N ALA A 67 6.41 14.72 -12.43
CA ALA A 67 7.13 13.72 -11.65
C ALA A 67 7.43 14.16 -10.20
N GLN A 68 6.51 14.91 -9.59
CA GLN A 68 6.64 15.31 -8.19
C GLN A 68 6.25 14.14 -7.28
N GLU A 69 7.17 13.18 -7.16
CA GLU A 69 7.00 11.94 -6.40
C GLU A 69 8.35 11.39 -5.93
N ILE A 70 8.32 10.58 -4.88
CA ILE A 70 9.48 9.86 -4.32
C ILE A 70 9.04 8.47 -3.87
N PHE A 71 9.97 7.51 -3.85
CA PHE A 71 9.70 6.16 -3.36
C PHE A 71 10.85 5.62 -2.52
N GLU A 72 10.58 4.55 -1.78
CA GLU A 72 11.57 3.81 -0.98
C GLU A 72 11.46 2.31 -1.25
N GLY A 73 12.51 1.57 -0.89
CA GLY A 73 12.63 0.13 -1.14
C GLY A 73 13.28 -0.63 0.00
N MET A 74 12.49 -1.43 0.72
CA MET A 74 12.98 -2.27 1.82
C MET A 74 12.36 -3.67 1.80
N LYS A 75 12.92 -4.59 2.60
CA LYS A 75 12.46 -5.98 2.71
C LYS A 75 12.11 -6.32 4.15
N ALA A 76 11.02 -7.06 4.33
CA ALA A 76 10.64 -7.67 5.59
C ALA A 76 10.89 -9.19 5.51
N TYR A 77 11.44 -9.76 6.57
CA TYR A 77 11.79 -11.18 6.65
C TYR A 77 11.11 -11.82 7.85
N ARG A 78 10.54 -13.01 7.67
CA ARG A 78 10.11 -13.85 8.79
C ARG A 78 11.34 -14.46 9.45
N GLY A 79 11.60 -14.08 10.71
CA GLY A 79 12.70 -14.64 11.50
C GLY A 79 12.36 -16.04 12.05
N LYS A 80 13.37 -16.74 12.60
CA LYS A 80 13.18 -18.08 13.21
C LYS A 80 12.16 -18.10 14.34
N GLY A 81 11.91 -16.96 15.00
CA GLY A 81 10.98 -16.82 16.12
C GLY A 81 9.51 -16.59 15.73
N GLY A 82 9.19 -16.49 14.44
CA GLY A 82 7.84 -16.18 13.97
C GLY A 82 7.61 -14.71 13.67
#